data_AF-A0A2D9WNI5-F1
#
_entry.id   AF-A0A2D9WNI5-F1
#
_cell.length_a   1.000
_cell.length_b   1.000
_cell.length_c   1.000
_cell.angle_alpha   90.00
_cell.angle_beta   90.00
_cell.angle_gamma   90.00
#
_symmetry.space_group_name_H-M   'P 1'
#
loop_
_entity.id
_entity.type
_entity.pdbx_description
1 polymer ?
#
loop_
_entity_poly.entity_id
_entity_poly.type
_entity_poly.pdbx_seq_one_letter_code
_entity_poly.pdbx_strand_id
1 'polypeptide(L)'
;MKKLSPEKLTDNNVLAHKIAKGLWFQVEYQAYLQDKDWKSKRLNLKTKNFYISDTNEKYRVINHWGSSDLLLDDNDGGWRSFSLLDIAWIKTISALRELGLSIKKTKEVKKHLFEGKSDFVGLPNRIFEFYVMQMLLEGKDGYLIVYEDGSSDMATREDLAEHFRRFGMRNHIAISLKSILKNISVLDEELNFKDLTDKEKTVLMAVLSRDFDSIKIKMKNGDYELFEKSRKEKEPSRPFDKLREVMSDGSYQNIEILRKGGKVVSLVHKTKHKV
;
A
#
# COMPACT_ATOMS: atom_id res chain seq x y z
N MET A 1 14.38 -9.71 -26.46
CA MET A 1 14.68 -8.72 -25.40
C MET A 1 16.15 -8.34 -25.48
N LYS A 2 16.50 -7.10 -25.84
CA LYS A 2 17.89 -6.60 -25.76
C LYS A 2 18.21 -6.33 -24.28
N LYS A 3 19.15 -7.10 -23.71
CA LYS A 3 19.71 -6.82 -22.38
C LYS A 3 20.53 -5.53 -22.48
N LEU A 4 20.11 -4.49 -21.77
CA LEU A 4 20.90 -3.28 -21.55
C LEU A 4 22.03 -3.60 -20.56
N SER A 5 23.24 -3.07 -20.81
CA SER A 5 24.43 -3.37 -20.00
C SER A 5 24.39 -2.66 -18.63
N PRO A 6 24.86 -3.31 -17.54
CA PRO A 6 24.79 -2.78 -16.17
C PRO A 6 25.58 -1.48 -15.93
N GLU A 7 26.60 -1.19 -16.74
CA GLU A 7 27.61 -0.17 -16.45
C GLU A 7 27.15 1.27 -16.72
N LYS A 8 26.02 1.49 -17.42
CA LYS A 8 25.47 2.84 -17.66
C LYS A 8 24.39 3.27 -16.66
N LEU A 9 24.05 2.41 -15.69
CA LEU A 9 22.91 2.60 -14.78
C LEU A 9 23.29 3.26 -13.45
N THR A 10 24.58 3.38 -13.09
CA THR A 10 24.96 3.69 -11.70
C THR A 10 25.05 5.17 -11.36
N ASP A 11 25.38 6.05 -12.31
CA ASP A 11 25.57 7.48 -12.03
C ASP A 11 24.26 8.29 -12.13
N ASN A 12 23.30 7.82 -12.93
CA ASN A 12 22.00 8.48 -13.09
C ASN A 12 20.99 8.15 -11.97
N ASN A 13 21.17 7.07 -11.20
CA ASN A 13 20.25 6.66 -10.13
C ASN A 13 20.24 7.60 -8.91
N VAL A 14 21.26 8.45 -8.76
CA VAL A 14 21.33 9.45 -7.66
C VAL A 14 20.43 10.65 -7.95
N LEU A 15 19.93 10.81 -9.19
CA LEU A 15 19.19 12.01 -9.57
C LEU A 15 17.71 12.00 -9.13
N ALA A 16 17.07 10.84 -8.99
CA ALA A 16 15.71 10.76 -8.44
C ALA A 16 15.68 10.33 -6.95
N HIS A 17 16.59 9.45 -6.53
CA HIS A 17 16.70 8.95 -5.17
C HIS A 17 17.81 9.65 -4.37
N LYS A 18 17.58 9.90 -3.09
CA LYS A 18 18.58 10.46 -2.17
C LYS A 18 19.49 9.39 -1.59
N ILE A 19 19.06 8.13 -1.65
CA ILE A 19 19.84 6.95 -1.27
C ILE A 19 20.21 6.16 -2.52
N ALA A 20 21.45 5.67 -2.54
CA ALA A 20 21.91 4.83 -3.64
C ALA A 20 21.19 3.50 -3.60
N LYS A 21 20.62 3.10 -4.74
CA LYS A 21 19.82 1.89 -4.87
C LYS A 21 20.63 0.75 -5.46
N GLY A 22 20.55 -0.41 -4.82
CA GLY A 22 21.12 -1.64 -5.36
C GLY A 22 20.37 -2.13 -6.60
N LEU A 23 20.96 -3.07 -7.33
CA LEU A 23 20.35 -3.69 -8.51
C LEU A 23 18.98 -4.35 -8.20
N TRP A 24 18.83 -4.87 -6.99
CA TRP A 24 17.58 -5.45 -6.50
C TRP A 24 16.40 -4.48 -6.64
N PHE A 25 16.61 -3.20 -6.28
CA PHE A 25 15.57 -2.18 -6.29
C PHE A 25 15.13 -1.92 -7.72
N GLN A 26 16.08 -1.77 -8.66
CA GLN A 26 15.75 -1.52 -10.06
C GLN A 26 14.87 -2.64 -10.64
N VAL A 27 15.26 -3.90 -10.41
CA VAL A 27 14.54 -5.06 -10.93
C VAL A 27 13.14 -5.16 -10.31
N GLU A 28 13.07 -5.10 -8.98
CA GLU A 28 11.81 -5.32 -8.27
C GLU A 28 10.85 -4.14 -8.39
N TYR A 29 11.36 -2.91 -8.33
CA TYR A 29 10.51 -1.72 -8.46
C TYR A 29 9.98 -1.57 -9.89
N GLN A 30 10.78 -1.89 -10.91
CA GLN A 30 10.28 -1.93 -12.28
C GLN A 30 9.17 -2.98 -12.45
N ALA A 31 9.40 -4.21 -11.97
CA ALA A 31 8.39 -5.27 -11.99
C ALA A 31 7.12 -4.83 -11.26
N TYR A 32 7.28 -4.23 -10.08
CA TYR A 32 6.18 -3.69 -9.29
C TYR A 32 5.36 -2.63 -10.05
N LEU A 33 5.97 -1.79 -10.87
CA LEU A 33 5.26 -0.76 -11.62
C LEU A 33 4.53 -1.31 -12.86
N GLN A 34 5.10 -2.30 -13.54
CA GLN A 34 4.68 -2.71 -14.88
C GLN A 34 3.87 -4.00 -14.92
N ASP A 35 4.11 -4.92 -13.98
CA ASP A 35 3.50 -6.24 -14.00
C ASP A 35 2.02 -6.20 -13.57
N LYS A 36 1.22 -7.01 -14.26
CA LYS A 36 -0.22 -7.17 -14.05
C LYS A 36 -0.50 -7.85 -12.71
N ASP A 37 0.38 -8.74 -12.24
CA ASP A 37 0.18 -9.46 -10.97
C ASP A 37 0.24 -8.52 -9.77
N TRP A 38 1.02 -7.45 -9.88
CA TRP A 38 1.07 -6.39 -8.89
C TRP A 38 -0.14 -5.45 -8.97
N LYS A 39 -0.83 -5.35 -10.12
CA LYS A 39 -1.97 -4.41 -10.31
C LYS A 39 -3.11 -4.68 -9.32
N SER A 40 -3.51 -5.94 -9.16
CA SER A 40 -4.58 -6.32 -8.22
C SER A 40 -4.18 -6.06 -6.77
N LYS A 41 -2.93 -6.39 -6.41
CA LYS A 41 -2.39 -6.13 -5.07
C LYS A 41 -2.36 -4.62 -4.77
N ARG A 42 -1.90 -3.78 -5.72
CA ARG A 42 -1.91 -2.31 -5.60
C ARG A 42 -3.32 -1.74 -5.42
N LEU A 43 -4.32 -2.32 -6.11
CA LEU A 43 -5.71 -1.91 -5.93
C LEU A 43 -6.18 -2.20 -4.50
N ASN A 44 -5.96 -3.41 -4.00
CA ASN A 44 -6.31 -3.79 -2.62
C ASN A 44 -5.67 -2.87 -1.57
N LEU A 45 -4.41 -2.47 -1.77
CA LEU A 45 -3.71 -1.56 -0.87
C LEU A 45 -4.36 -0.17 -0.80
N LYS A 46 -5.06 0.25 -1.87
CA LYS A 46 -5.70 1.56 -2.02
C LYS A 46 -7.21 1.54 -1.82
N THR A 47 -7.81 0.38 -1.58
CA THR A 47 -9.23 0.30 -1.30
C THR A 47 -9.54 0.89 0.08
N LYS A 48 -10.50 1.83 0.14
CA LYS A 48 -10.83 2.59 1.35
C LYS A 48 -11.84 1.86 2.25
N ASN A 49 -11.37 0.99 3.14
CA ASN A 49 -12.21 0.22 4.08
C ASN A 49 -11.81 0.40 5.56
N PHE A 50 -10.95 1.37 5.86
CA PHE A 50 -10.53 1.73 7.22
C PHE A 50 -11.15 3.05 7.63
N TYR A 51 -11.23 3.30 8.93
CA TYR A 51 -11.83 4.48 9.52
C TYR A 51 -10.88 5.17 10.49
N ILE A 52 -11.27 6.34 11.00
CA ILE A 52 -10.47 7.12 11.96
C ILE A 52 -10.06 6.27 13.18
N SER A 53 -10.92 5.37 13.65
CA SER A 53 -10.62 4.45 14.74
C SER A 53 -9.40 3.55 14.49
N ASP A 54 -9.08 3.23 13.23
CA ASP A 54 -7.93 2.38 12.87
C ASP A 54 -6.59 3.14 12.88
N THR A 55 -6.64 4.47 12.89
CA THR A 55 -5.43 5.30 12.83
C THR A 55 -4.66 5.31 14.16
N ASN A 56 -5.35 5.08 15.29
CA ASN A 56 -4.94 5.42 16.66
C ASN A 56 -4.80 6.93 16.91
N GLU A 57 -5.28 7.78 16.00
CA GLU A 57 -5.26 9.22 16.14
C GLU A 57 -6.62 9.80 16.49
N LYS A 58 -6.60 10.95 17.16
CA LYS A 58 -7.84 11.67 17.49
C LYS A 58 -8.41 12.32 16.23
N TYR A 59 -9.74 12.36 16.12
CA TYR A 59 -10.47 13.02 15.03
C TYR A 59 -9.94 14.43 14.70
N ARG A 60 -9.69 15.25 15.73
CA ARG A 60 -9.14 16.62 15.56
C ARG A 60 -7.74 16.64 14.93
N VAL A 61 -6.90 15.65 15.22
CA VAL A 61 -5.54 15.53 14.68
C VAL A 61 -5.62 15.19 13.21
N ILE A 62 -6.42 14.18 12.86
CA ILE A 62 -6.70 13.77 11.49
C ILE A 62 -7.28 14.94 10.65
N ASN A 63 -8.23 15.69 11.20
CA ASN A 63 -8.77 16.87 10.51
C ASN A 63 -7.72 17.96 10.31
N HIS A 64 -6.93 18.26 11.34
CA HIS A 64 -5.84 19.23 11.25
C HIS A 64 -4.78 18.82 10.21
N TRP A 65 -4.42 17.55 10.16
CA TRP A 65 -3.51 17.02 9.14
C TRP A 65 -4.11 17.08 7.74
N GLY A 66 -5.40 16.79 7.60
CA GLY A 66 -6.14 16.97 6.34
C GLY A 66 -6.13 18.42 5.87
N SER A 67 -6.49 19.38 6.74
CA SER A 67 -6.44 20.81 6.40
C SER A 67 -5.02 21.32 6.15
N SER A 68 -4.02 20.61 6.67
CA SER A 68 -2.61 20.89 6.44
C SER A 68 -2.04 20.14 5.24
N ASP A 69 -2.84 19.49 4.40
CA ASP A 69 -2.37 18.75 3.21
C ASP A 69 -1.29 17.69 3.54
N LEU A 70 -1.41 17.06 4.71
CA LEU A 70 -0.53 15.95 5.08
C LEU A 70 -1.10 14.60 4.66
N LEU A 71 -2.41 14.46 4.55
CA LEU A 71 -3.04 13.17 4.21
C LEU A 71 -3.00 12.91 2.70
N LEU A 72 -3.16 11.66 2.31
CA LEU A 72 -3.25 11.23 0.90
C LEU A 72 -4.71 11.20 0.40
N ASP A 73 -5.67 11.12 1.31
CA ASP A 73 -7.08 11.07 0.97
C ASP A 73 -7.66 12.46 0.73
N ASP A 74 -8.46 12.58 -0.33
CA ASP A 74 -9.35 13.72 -0.52
C ASP A 74 -10.58 13.56 0.37
N ASN A 75 -10.92 14.62 1.10
CA ASN A 75 -12.08 14.67 1.98
C ASN A 75 -13.33 15.10 1.19
N ASP A 76 -14.12 14.14 0.73
CA ASP A 76 -15.32 14.40 -0.09
C ASP A 76 -16.56 14.83 0.74
N GLY A 77 -16.37 15.35 1.95
CA GLY A 77 -17.46 15.85 2.82
C GLY A 77 -18.31 14.78 3.51
N GLY A 78 -17.99 13.50 3.32
CA GLY A 78 -18.60 12.36 4.00
C GLY A 78 -17.81 11.85 5.21
N TRP A 79 -18.19 10.67 5.73
CA TRP A 79 -17.35 9.96 6.69
C TRP A 79 -16.00 9.63 6.07
N ARG A 80 -14.93 10.14 6.68
CA ARG A 80 -13.58 9.90 6.17
C ARG A 80 -13.24 8.42 6.28
N SER A 81 -12.96 7.80 5.13
CA SER A 81 -12.46 6.44 5.03
C SER A 81 -11.05 6.43 4.43
N PHE A 82 -10.29 5.42 4.83
CA PHE A 82 -8.88 5.28 4.53
C PHE A 82 -8.60 3.93 3.88
N SER A 83 -7.62 3.90 3.01
CA SER A 83 -7.00 2.69 2.51
C SER A 83 -5.88 2.20 3.43
N LEU A 84 -5.39 1.00 3.19
CA LEU A 84 -4.24 0.47 3.92
C LEU A 84 -2.98 1.35 3.70
N LEU A 85 -2.82 1.90 2.49
CA LEU A 85 -1.77 2.87 2.19
C LEU A 85 -1.93 4.16 3.01
N ASP A 86 -3.15 4.67 3.14
CA ASP A 86 -3.44 5.87 3.93
C ASP A 86 -3.13 5.63 5.40
N ILE A 87 -3.52 4.47 5.94
CA ILE A 87 -3.22 4.08 7.32
C ILE A 87 -1.70 3.97 7.56
N ALA A 88 -0.97 3.35 6.63
CA ALA A 88 0.50 3.27 6.67
C ALA A 88 1.14 4.67 6.69
N TRP A 89 0.65 5.57 5.84
CA TRP A 89 1.14 6.94 5.77
C TRP A 89 0.77 7.76 7.01
N ILE A 90 -0.46 7.63 7.54
CA ILE A 90 -0.89 8.29 8.78
C ILE A 90 0.00 7.89 9.95
N LYS A 91 0.30 6.60 10.12
CA LYS A 91 1.22 6.16 11.17
C LYS A 91 2.65 6.64 10.93
N THR A 92 3.06 6.80 9.66
CA THR A 92 4.33 7.44 9.31
C THR A 92 4.34 8.91 9.73
N ILE A 93 3.25 9.66 9.52
CA ILE A 93 3.11 11.03 10.01
C ILE A 93 3.22 11.04 11.54
N SER A 94 2.51 10.18 12.26
CA SER A 94 2.59 10.09 13.73
C SER A 94 4.04 9.90 14.19
N ALA A 95 4.77 8.94 13.62
CA ALA A 95 6.18 8.68 13.96
C ALA A 95 7.08 9.90 13.67
N LEU A 96 6.92 10.56 12.52
CA LEU A 96 7.67 11.78 12.20
C LEU A 96 7.37 12.90 13.21
N ARG A 97 6.11 13.05 13.62
CA ARG A 97 5.68 14.09 14.58
C ARG A 97 6.17 13.80 16.00
N GLU A 98 6.17 12.55 16.43
CA GLU A 98 6.72 12.09 17.72
C GLU A 98 8.24 12.33 17.80
N LEU A 99 8.95 12.17 16.68
CA LEU A 99 10.38 12.50 16.55
C LEU A 99 10.65 14.01 16.42
N GLY A 100 9.62 14.85 16.50
CA GLY A 100 9.75 16.31 16.53
C GLY A 100 9.80 17.00 15.17
N LEU A 101 9.54 16.30 14.06
CA LEU A 101 9.54 16.94 12.75
C LEU A 101 8.34 17.89 12.62
N SER A 102 8.59 19.12 12.16
CA SER A 102 7.54 20.11 11.85
C SER A 102 6.60 19.66 10.73
N ILE A 103 5.37 20.18 10.71
CA ILE A 103 4.40 19.95 9.61
C ILE A 103 5.02 20.29 8.25
N LYS A 104 5.79 21.39 8.17
CA LYS A 104 6.48 21.80 6.95
C LYS A 104 7.43 20.70 6.46
N LYS A 105 8.27 20.15 7.33
CA LYS A 105 9.19 19.05 6.96
C LYS A 105 8.42 17.78 6.59
N THR A 106 7.34 17.45 7.29
CA THR A 106 6.49 16.30 6.94
C THR A 106 5.87 16.44 5.53
N LYS A 107 5.48 17.65 5.12
CA LYS A 107 5.03 17.92 3.73
C LYS A 107 6.13 17.65 2.71
N GLU A 108 7.36 18.09 2.98
CA GLU A 108 8.49 17.81 2.09
C GLU A 108 8.76 16.30 1.97
N VAL A 109 8.61 15.56 3.07
CA VAL A 109 8.68 14.09 3.04
C VAL A 109 7.58 13.51 2.16
N LYS A 110 6.31 13.93 2.34
CA LYS A 110 5.18 13.50 1.48
C LYS A 110 5.51 13.74 0.01
N LYS A 111 5.97 14.94 -0.33
CA LYS A 111 6.29 15.33 -1.70
C LYS A 111 7.35 14.40 -2.32
N HIS A 112 8.44 14.10 -1.61
CA HIS A 112 9.46 13.19 -2.12
C HIS A 112 8.94 11.76 -2.33
N LEU A 113 8.09 11.28 -1.43
CA LEU A 113 7.59 9.91 -1.44
C LEU A 113 6.45 9.65 -2.44
N PHE A 114 5.64 10.67 -2.76
CA PHE A 114 4.42 10.51 -3.55
C PHE A 114 4.36 11.37 -4.82
N GLU A 115 5.04 12.53 -4.85
CA GLU A 115 4.95 13.51 -5.94
C GLU A 115 6.25 13.63 -6.75
N GLY A 116 7.32 12.98 -6.31
CA GLY A 116 8.61 12.94 -7.00
C GLY A 116 8.54 12.32 -8.40
N LYS A 117 9.59 12.52 -9.19
CA LYS A 117 9.77 11.79 -10.46
C LYS A 117 10.18 10.36 -10.17
N SER A 118 9.70 9.41 -10.97
CA SER A 118 10.22 8.04 -10.97
C SER A 118 11.55 7.96 -11.72
N ASP A 119 12.43 7.05 -11.31
CA ASP A 119 13.60 6.61 -12.09
C ASP A 119 13.21 6.11 -13.49
N PHE A 120 11.99 5.60 -13.62
CA PHE A 120 11.48 5.05 -14.86
C PHE A 120 10.63 6.08 -15.59
N VAL A 121 11.17 6.60 -16.69
CA VAL A 121 10.53 7.63 -17.53
C VAL A 121 9.10 7.21 -17.90
N GLY A 122 8.14 8.11 -17.64
CA GLY A 122 6.72 7.90 -17.93
C GLY A 122 5.97 7.07 -16.89
N LEU A 123 6.63 6.61 -15.82
CA LEU A 123 5.97 5.90 -14.72
C LEU A 123 5.81 6.81 -13.49
N PRO A 124 4.74 6.63 -12.69
CA PRO A 124 4.53 7.39 -11.46
C PRO A 124 5.54 6.99 -10.39
N ASN A 125 5.88 7.91 -9.48
CA ASN A 125 6.57 7.57 -8.25
C ASN A 125 5.61 6.86 -7.29
N ARG A 126 5.99 5.66 -6.88
CA ARG A 126 5.26 4.77 -5.97
C ARG A 126 6.21 4.19 -4.94
N ILE A 127 7.29 4.89 -4.59
CA ILE A 127 8.33 4.31 -3.74
C ILE A 127 7.78 3.92 -2.36
N PHE A 128 6.97 4.77 -1.72
CA PHE A 128 6.39 4.42 -0.43
C PHE A 128 5.43 3.23 -0.54
N GLU A 129 4.57 3.23 -1.57
CA GLU A 129 3.65 2.13 -1.90
C GLU A 129 4.41 0.80 -2.09
N PHE A 130 5.54 0.85 -2.80
CA PHE A 130 6.42 -0.30 -3.04
C PHE A 130 7.00 -0.85 -1.74
N TYR A 131 7.58 -0.01 -0.88
CA TYR A 131 8.18 -0.47 0.37
C TYR A 131 7.14 -1.00 1.36
N VAL A 132 5.94 -0.41 1.40
CA VAL A 132 4.82 -0.97 2.18
C VAL A 132 4.48 -2.38 1.68
N MET A 133 4.40 -2.58 0.37
CA MET A 133 4.10 -3.90 -0.21
C MET A 133 5.21 -4.92 0.05
N GLN A 134 6.47 -4.51 -0.09
CA GLN A 134 7.62 -5.37 0.19
C GLN A 134 7.65 -5.82 1.65
N MET A 135 7.30 -4.94 2.59
CA MET A 135 7.19 -5.29 3.99
C MET A 135 6.02 -6.26 4.24
N LEU A 136 4.84 -5.98 3.69
CA LEU A 136 3.64 -6.80 3.91
C LEU A 136 3.72 -8.19 3.29
N LEU A 137 4.38 -8.34 2.13
CA LEU A 137 4.35 -9.59 1.35
C LEU A 137 5.66 -10.37 1.38
N GLU A 138 6.79 -9.69 1.55
CA GLU A 138 8.11 -10.34 1.54
C GLU A 138 8.80 -10.24 2.90
N GLY A 139 8.19 -9.57 3.89
CA GLY A 139 8.80 -9.31 5.19
C GLY A 139 10.11 -8.52 5.09
N LYS A 140 10.32 -7.78 3.98
CA LYS A 140 11.53 -6.99 3.77
C LYS A 140 11.45 -5.70 4.59
N ASP A 141 12.45 -5.50 5.45
CA ASP A 141 12.53 -4.30 6.28
C ASP A 141 12.89 -3.08 5.42
N GLY A 142 11.96 -2.14 5.37
CA GLY A 142 12.14 -0.81 4.80
C GLY A 142 12.35 0.25 5.88
N TYR A 143 13.13 1.27 5.56
CA TYR A 143 13.37 2.45 6.39
C TYR A 143 13.01 3.70 5.61
N LEU A 144 12.30 4.62 6.26
CA LEU A 144 12.20 6.00 5.80
C LEU A 144 13.40 6.77 6.33
N ILE A 145 14.20 7.31 5.42
CA ILE A 145 15.35 8.17 5.71
C ILE A 145 14.92 9.61 5.54
N VAL A 146 15.13 10.43 6.57
CA VAL A 146 14.85 11.86 6.52
C VAL A 146 16.08 12.64 6.93
N TYR A 147 16.54 13.54 6.06
CA TYR A 147 17.65 14.44 6.31
C TYR A 147 17.19 15.73 6.99
N GLU A 148 18.15 16.50 7.52
CA GLU A 148 17.87 17.75 8.24
C GLU A 148 17.08 18.78 7.43
N ASP A 149 17.31 18.83 6.11
CA ASP A 149 16.64 19.73 5.15
C ASP A 149 15.20 19.30 4.81
N GLY A 150 14.74 18.14 5.29
CA GLY A 150 13.44 17.55 4.97
C GLY A 150 13.44 16.72 3.67
N SER A 151 14.58 16.60 2.99
CA SER A 151 14.74 15.60 1.94
C SER A 151 14.66 14.20 2.50
N SER A 152 14.05 13.30 1.75
CA SER A 152 13.79 11.95 2.23
C SER A 152 13.77 10.92 1.12
N ASP A 153 13.96 9.66 1.51
CA ASP A 153 13.88 8.50 0.63
C ASP A 153 13.51 7.26 1.43
N MET A 154 13.08 6.19 0.76
CA MET A 154 12.95 4.87 1.39
C MET A 154 14.23 4.09 1.13
N ALA A 155 14.62 3.15 1.98
CA ALA A 155 15.79 2.28 1.75
C ALA A 155 15.69 0.97 2.54
N THR A 156 16.34 -0.09 2.07
CA THR A 156 16.63 -1.27 2.92
C THR A 156 17.95 -1.07 3.67
N ARG A 157 18.28 -1.99 4.58
CA ARG A 157 19.58 -2.00 5.26
C ARG A 157 20.73 -2.13 4.26
N GLU A 158 20.55 -2.93 3.21
CA GLU A 158 21.54 -3.15 2.15
C GLU A 158 21.77 -1.88 1.34
N ASP A 159 20.71 -1.16 0.95
CA ASP A 159 20.81 0.13 0.28
C ASP A 159 21.60 1.15 1.13
N LEU A 160 21.32 1.21 2.43
CA LEU A 160 22.00 2.11 3.36
C LEU A 160 23.48 1.76 3.51
N ALA A 161 23.80 0.48 3.68
CA ALA A 161 25.18 0.01 3.78
C ALA A 161 25.97 0.33 2.51
N GLU A 162 25.34 0.14 1.34
CA GLU A 162 25.95 0.49 0.06
C GLU A 162 26.15 2.00 -0.11
N HIS A 163 25.13 2.81 0.19
CA HIS A 163 25.23 4.26 0.10
C HIS A 163 26.31 4.80 1.05
N PHE A 164 26.32 4.35 2.31
CA PHE A 164 27.35 4.75 3.29
C PHE A 164 28.76 4.41 2.80
N ARG A 165 28.97 3.21 2.27
CA ARG A 165 30.27 2.78 1.76
C ARG A 165 30.75 3.62 0.56
N ARG A 166 29.84 4.05 -0.32
CA ARG A 166 30.17 4.79 -1.55
C ARG A 166 30.26 6.30 -1.36
N PHE A 167 29.38 6.86 -0.54
CA PHE A 167 29.13 8.31 -0.47
C PHE A 167 29.19 8.88 0.96
N GLY A 168 29.33 8.04 1.98
CA GLY A 168 29.11 8.42 3.38
C GLY A 168 27.62 8.64 3.68
N MET A 169 27.31 9.19 4.85
CA MET A 169 25.94 9.58 5.24
C MET A 169 25.96 10.96 5.87
N ARG A 170 25.04 11.82 5.44
CA ARG A 170 24.73 13.08 6.15
C ARG A 170 23.96 12.77 7.44
N ASN A 171 23.83 13.75 8.33
CA ASN A 171 22.94 13.66 9.48
C ASN A 171 21.50 13.35 9.01
N HIS A 172 20.92 12.31 9.59
CA HIS A 172 19.62 11.80 9.20
C HIS A 172 18.93 11.08 10.35
N ILE A 173 17.63 10.89 10.21
CA ILE A 173 16.82 9.99 11.01
C ILE A 173 16.41 8.83 10.11
N ALA A 174 16.48 7.61 10.64
CA ALA A 174 15.98 6.40 9.98
C ALA A 174 14.80 5.84 10.78
N ILE A 175 13.63 5.76 10.15
CA ILE A 175 12.39 5.30 10.78
C ILE A 175 12.01 3.96 10.17
N SER A 176 11.90 2.92 11.02
CA SER A 176 11.55 1.58 10.59
C SER A 176 10.09 1.51 10.13
N LEU A 177 9.86 1.11 8.88
CA LEU A 177 8.52 0.85 8.36
C LEU A 177 7.86 -0.34 9.08
N LYS A 178 8.65 -1.35 9.47
CA LYS A 178 8.15 -2.49 10.25
C LYS A 178 7.58 -2.03 11.60
N SER A 179 8.26 -1.11 12.29
CA SER A 179 7.76 -0.54 13.55
C SER A 179 6.47 0.25 13.35
N ILE A 180 6.38 1.05 12.28
CA ILE A 180 5.16 1.80 11.91
C ILE A 180 3.99 0.85 11.64
N LEU A 181 4.23 -0.24 10.90
CA LEU A 181 3.20 -1.15 10.40
C LEU A 181 2.80 -2.26 11.38
N LYS A 182 3.54 -2.48 12.46
CA LYS A 182 3.27 -3.53 13.47
C LYS A 182 1.84 -3.52 14.00
N ASN A 183 1.23 -2.34 14.12
CA ASN A 183 -0.12 -2.17 14.69
C ASN A 183 -1.25 -2.13 13.64
N ILE A 184 -0.93 -2.25 12.35
CA ILE A 184 -1.92 -2.21 11.25
C ILE A 184 -2.32 -3.62 10.84
N SER A 185 -1.43 -4.56 11.08
CA SER A 185 -1.42 -5.85 10.42
C SER A 185 -1.82 -6.94 11.43
N VAL A 186 -2.53 -7.97 10.98
CA VAL A 186 -2.73 -9.22 11.76
C VAL A 186 -1.42 -10.03 11.81
N LEU A 187 -0.31 -9.42 11.39
CA LEU A 187 0.97 -10.07 11.17
C LEU A 187 1.66 -10.08 12.51
N ASP A 188 1.37 -11.14 13.25
CA ASP A 188 2.18 -11.54 14.39
C ASP A 188 3.66 -11.63 13.97
N GLU A 189 4.58 -11.43 14.91
CA GLU A 189 6.02 -11.38 14.64
C GLU A 189 6.56 -12.70 14.05
N GLU A 190 5.78 -13.77 14.10
CA GLU A 190 6.12 -15.13 13.68
C GLU A 190 5.75 -15.48 12.23
N LEU A 191 4.96 -14.66 11.53
CA LEU A 191 4.57 -14.97 10.15
C LEU A 191 5.66 -14.57 9.16
N ASN A 192 6.39 -15.56 8.64
CA ASN A 192 7.35 -15.37 7.55
C ASN A 192 6.64 -15.39 6.18
N PHE A 193 6.24 -14.21 5.69
CA PHE A 193 5.53 -14.08 4.40
C PHE A 193 6.33 -14.53 3.18
N LYS A 194 7.65 -14.72 3.32
CA LYS A 194 8.51 -15.26 2.26
C LYS A 194 8.13 -16.67 1.84
N ASP A 195 7.51 -17.43 2.75
CA ASP A 195 7.15 -18.82 2.51
C ASP A 195 5.78 -18.94 1.81
N LEU A 196 5.06 -17.82 1.63
CA LEU A 196 3.78 -17.80 0.92
C LEU A 196 3.97 -17.83 -0.60
N THR A 197 3.18 -18.67 -1.25
CA THR A 197 2.97 -18.65 -2.70
C THR A 197 2.30 -17.36 -3.16
N ASP A 198 2.44 -17.01 -4.45
CA ASP A 198 1.83 -15.79 -5.01
C ASP A 198 0.31 -15.72 -4.84
N LYS A 199 -0.36 -16.87 -4.90
CA LYS A 199 -1.80 -16.93 -4.72
C LYS A 199 -2.19 -16.87 -3.21
N GLU A 200 -1.33 -17.25 -2.26
CA GLU A 200 -1.53 -17.04 -0.81
C GLU A 200 -1.32 -15.58 -0.44
N LYS A 201 -0.30 -14.94 -1.03
CA LYS A 201 -0.10 -13.48 -0.95
C LYS A 201 -1.33 -12.72 -1.47
N THR A 202 -2.01 -13.25 -2.47
CA THR A 202 -3.27 -12.68 -2.98
C THR A 202 -4.42 -12.79 -1.97
N VAL A 203 -4.54 -13.93 -1.28
CA VAL A 203 -5.50 -14.12 -0.19
C VAL A 203 -5.17 -13.17 0.97
N LEU A 204 -3.90 -13.09 1.37
CA LEU A 204 -3.43 -12.18 2.42
C LEU A 204 -3.79 -10.73 2.11
N MET A 205 -3.55 -10.26 0.88
CA MET A 205 -3.94 -8.91 0.46
C MET A 205 -5.45 -8.68 0.53
N ALA A 206 -6.26 -9.70 0.26
CA ALA A 206 -7.72 -9.61 0.38
C ALA A 206 -8.19 -9.52 1.84
N VAL A 207 -7.50 -10.21 2.76
CA VAL A 207 -7.75 -10.11 4.20
C VAL A 207 -7.35 -8.71 4.69
N LEU A 208 -6.13 -8.27 4.35
CA LEU A 208 -5.59 -6.99 4.80
C LEU A 208 -6.36 -5.79 4.26
N SER A 209 -6.98 -5.87 3.07
CA SER A 209 -7.76 -4.76 2.52
C SER A 209 -9.10 -4.52 3.23
N ARG A 210 -9.56 -5.47 4.08
CA ARG A 210 -10.88 -5.46 4.73
C ARG A 210 -12.04 -5.23 3.76
N ASP A 211 -11.82 -5.61 2.51
CA ASP A 211 -12.76 -5.33 1.42
C ASP A 211 -13.92 -6.33 1.38
N PHE A 212 -13.85 -7.42 2.13
CA PHE A 212 -14.82 -8.49 2.09
C PHE A 212 -15.24 -8.91 3.51
N ASP A 213 -16.52 -9.20 3.69
CA ASP A 213 -17.07 -9.67 4.98
C ASP A 213 -16.71 -11.13 5.25
N SER A 214 -16.47 -11.91 4.19
CA SER A 214 -16.02 -13.30 4.31
C SER A 214 -15.13 -13.71 3.15
N ILE A 215 -14.15 -14.56 3.46
CA ILE A 215 -13.29 -15.24 2.50
C ILE A 215 -13.44 -16.74 2.77
N LYS A 216 -13.86 -17.50 1.76
CA LYS A 216 -13.93 -18.98 1.83
C LYS A 216 -12.85 -19.56 0.95
N ILE A 217 -11.99 -20.40 1.51
CA ILE A 217 -10.90 -21.08 0.80
C ILE A 217 -11.29 -22.55 0.65
N LYS A 218 -11.15 -23.10 -0.57
CA LYS A 218 -11.33 -24.53 -0.83
C LYS A 218 -9.98 -25.20 -1.08
N MET A 219 -9.63 -26.13 -0.20
CA MET A 219 -8.42 -26.94 -0.31
C MET A 219 -8.68 -28.21 -1.14
N LYS A 220 -7.68 -28.63 -1.92
CA LYS A 220 -7.64 -29.89 -2.66
C LYS A 220 -6.20 -30.38 -2.76
N ASN A 221 -5.94 -31.60 -2.29
CA ASN A 221 -4.61 -32.22 -2.30
C ASN A 221 -3.52 -31.38 -1.61
N GLY A 222 -3.86 -30.64 -0.55
CA GLY A 222 -2.93 -29.78 0.17
C GLY A 222 -2.65 -28.42 -0.47
N ASP A 223 -3.14 -28.17 -1.68
CA ASP A 223 -3.13 -26.85 -2.33
C ASP A 223 -4.53 -26.21 -2.26
N TYR A 224 -4.65 -24.89 -2.43
CA TYR A 224 -5.94 -24.22 -2.53
C TYR A 224 -6.30 -23.98 -4.00
N GLU A 225 -7.53 -24.35 -4.35
CA GLU A 225 -8.02 -24.39 -5.73
C GLU A 225 -8.93 -23.20 -6.04
N LEU A 226 -9.53 -22.62 -5.02
CA LEU A 226 -10.56 -21.59 -5.14
C LEU A 226 -10.62 -20.77 -3.87
N PHE A 227 -10.72 -19.44 -4.01
CA PHE A 227 -11.29 -18.64 -2.94
C PHE A 227 -12.49 -17.82 -3.45
N GLU A 228 -13.53 -17.79 -2.63
CA GLU A 228 -14.72 -16.95 -2.83
C GLU A 228 -14.65 -15.82 -1.81
N LYS A 229 -14.68 -14.58 -2.30
CA LYS A 229 -14.82 -13.40 -1.45
C LYS A 229 -16.25 -12.94 -1.50
N SER A 230 -16.86 -12.58 -0.37
CA SER A 230 -18.21 -12.04 -0.32
C SER A 230 -18.26 -10.71 0.41
N ARG A 231 -18.95 -9.75 -0.18
CA ARG A 231 -19.31 -8.46 0.40
C ARG A 231 -20.83 -8.33 0.43
N LYS A 232 -21.38 -7.87 1.55
CA LYS A 232 -22.79 -7.63 1.78
C LYS A 232 -22.99 -6.19 2.21
N GLU A 233 -23.78 -5.48 1.43
CA GLU A 233 -24.25 -4.16 1.78
C GLU A 233 -25.70 -4.21 2.23
N LYS A 234 -25.98 -3.60 3.38
CA LYS A 234 -27.35 -3.36 3.86
C LYS A 234 -27.80 -2.00 3.37
N GLU A 235 -29.00 -1.94 2.79
CA GLU A 235 -29.65 -0.70 2.34
C GLU A 235 -28.75 0.24 1.51
N PRO A 236 -28.19 -0.23 0.39
CA PRO A 236 -27.30 0.59 -0.44
C PRO A 236 -28.00 1.85 -0.96
N SER A 237 -27.34 3.00 -0.83
CA SER A 237 -27.87 4.31 -1.27
C SER A 237 -27.96 4.45 -2.79
N ARG A 238 -27.06 3.79 -3.53
CA ARG A 238 -27.00 3.79 -5.01
C ARG A 238 -26.82 2.37 -5.56
N PRO A 239 -27.83 1.49 -5.44
CA PRO A 239 -27.69 0.07 -5.74
C PRO A 239 -27.34 -0.21 -7.21
N PHE A 240 -27.82 0.62 -8.14
CA PHE A 240 -27.60 0.41 -9.57
C PHE A 240 -26.20 0.83 -10.05
N ASP A 241 -25.65 1.92 -9.49
CA ASP A 241 -24.27 2.33 -9.78
C ASP A 241 -23.30 1.26 -9.28
N LYS A 242 -23.52 0.78 -8.05
CA LYS A 242 -22.75 -0.32 -7.47
C LYS A 242 -22.88 -1.62 -8.26
N LEU A 243 -24.08 -1.95 -8.73
CA LEU A 243 -24.28 -3.11 -9.60
C LEU A 243 -23.46 -2.96 -10.89
N ARG A 244 -23.43 -1.76 -11.49
CA ARG A 244 -22.65 -1.48 -12.70
C ARG A 244 -21.14 -1.60 -12.45
N GLU A 245 -20.66 -1.10 -11.32
CA GLU A 245 -19.27 -1.27 -10.88
C GLU A 245 -18.91 -2.75 -10.74
N VAL A 246 -19.74 -3.51 -10.02
CA VAL A 246 -19.53 -4.95 -9.83
C VAL A 246 -19.52 -5.70 -11.16
N MET A 247 -20.52 -5.48 -12.02
CA MET A 247 -20.63 -6.18 -13.31
C MET A 247 -19.49 -5.84 -14.29
N SER A 248 -18.79 -4.72 -14.09
CA SER A 248 -17.68 -4.30 -14.95
C SER A 248 -16.37 -5.07 -14.69
N ASP A 249 -16.28 -5.84 -13.61
CA ASP A 249 -15.02 -6.44 -13.14
C ASP A 249 -14.61 -7.74 -13.86
N GLY A 250 -15.38 -8.24 -14.84
CA GLY A 250 -14.97 -9.36 -15.72
C GLY A 250 -14.66 -10.71 -15.02
N SER A 251 -14.84 -10.78 -13.71
CA SER A 251 -14.60 -11.95 -12.86
C SER A 251 -15.83 -12.86 -12.79
N TYR A 252 -15.66 -14.12 -12.36
CA TYR A 252 -16.82 -14.97 -12.07
C TYR A 252 -17.54 -14.41 -10.83
N GLN A 253 -18.79 -14.01 -11.00
CA GLN A 253 -19.55 -13.34 -9.96
C GLN A 253 -20.89 -14.02 -9.69
N ASN A 254 -21.30 -14.00 -8.43
CA ASN A 254 -22.67 -14.24 -8.01
C ASN A 254 -23.16 -12.98 -7.27
N ILE A 255 -24.26 -12.40 -7.75
CA ILE A 255 -24.85 -11.17 -7.22
C ILE A 255 -26.27 -11.51 -6.75
N GLU A 256 -26.53 -11.35 -5.46
CA GLU A 256 -27.85 -11.52 -4.85
C GLU A 256 -28.41 -10.14 -4.45
N ILE A 257 -29.59 -9.78 -4.96
CA ILE A 257 -30.28 -8.52 -4.62
C ILE A 257 -31.58 -8.86 -3.89
N LEU A 258 -31.72 -8.36 -2.66
CA LEU A 258 -32.97 -8.47 -1.92
C LEU A 258 -33.75 -7.15 -2.02
N ARG A 259 -35.02 -7.24 -2.42
CA ARG A 259 -35.94 -6.10 -2.46
C ARG A 259 -37.10 -6.30 -1.49
N LYS A 260 -37.49 -5.22 -0.81
CA LYS A 260 -38.69 -5.17 0.05
C LYS A 260 -39.42 -3.85 -0.21
N GLY A 261 -40.70 -3.92 -0.57
CA GLY A 261 -41.51 -2.73 -0.86
C GLY A 261 -40.94 -1.84 -1.97
N GLY A 262 -40.41 -2.44 -3.04
CA GLY A 262 -39.81 -1.73 -4.18
C GLY A 262 -38.40 -1.18 -3.95
N LYS A 263 -37.89 -1.20 -2.71
CA LYS A 263 -36.54 -0.73 -2.36
C LYS A 263 -35.55 -1.88 -2.28
N VAL A 264 -34.30 -1.66 -2.70
CA VAL A 264 -33.20 -2.61 -2.48
C VAL A 264 -32.77 -2.51 -1.02
N VAL A 265 -32.90 -3.61 -0.27
CA VAL A 265 -32.57 -3.68 1.16
C VAL A 265 -31.28 -4.45 1.42
N SER A 266 -30.82 -5.25 0.46
CA SER A 266 -29.53 -5.93 0.53
C SER A 266 -28.96 -6.13 -0.87
N LEU A 267 -27.65 -5.97 -1.00
CA LEU A 267 -26.88 -6.40 -2.15
C LEU A 267 -25.72 -7.26 -1.65
N VAL A 268 -25.65 -8.50 -2.08
CA VAL A 268 -24.53 -9.40 -1.79
C VAL A 268 -23.79 -9.66 -3.10
N HIS A 269 -22.50 -9.36 -3.11
CA HIS A 269 -21.61 -9.68 -4.22
C HIS A 269 -20.62 -10.75 -3.75
N LYS A 270 -20.53 -11.84 -4.53
CA LYS A 270 -19.55 -12.91 -4.36
C LYS A 270 -18.68 -12.98 -5.60
N THR A 271 -17.37 -12.90 -5.44
CA THR A 271 -16.41 -13.08 -6.52
C THR A 271 -15.66 -14.39 -6.32
N LYS A 272 -15.62 -15.24 -7.33
CA LYS A 272 -14.81 -16.46 -7.30
C LYS A 272 -13.57 -16.29 -8.14
N HIS A 273 -12.43 -16.60 -7.54
CA HIS A 273 -11.16 -16.68 -8.24
C HIS A 273 -10.73 -18.13 -8.25
N LYS A 274 -10.90 -18.77 -9.42
CA LYS A 274 -10.34 -20.09 -9.68
C LYS A 274 -8.88 -19.89 -10.07
N VAL A 275 -7.98 -20.57 -9.38
CA VAL A 275 -6.54 -20.47 -9.65
C VAL A 275 -6.05 -21.72 -10.35
#